data_AF-X2BQB8-F1
#
_entry.id   AF-X2BQB8-F1
#
_cell.length_a   1.000
_cell.length_b   1.000
_cell.length_c   1.000
_cell.angle_alpha   90.00
_cell.angle_beta   90.00
_cell.angle_gamma   90.00
#
_symmetry.space_group_name_H-M   'P 1'
#
loop_
_entity.id
_entity.type
_entity.pdbx_description
1 polymer ?
#
loop_
_entity_poly.entity_id
_entity_poly.type
_entity_poly.pdbx_seq_one_letter_code
_entity_poly.pdbx_strand_id
1 'polypeptide(L)'
;GIFGNAIGDALGFNAVKSGDKRSKVGEHFERIKKGLGDAKDKLKELSGEISEAKNANRSSIEVVKSAIKGAGDVFDKLIGALTKLADTAKEAGDTNIGDANNAGAAVAADENSVKAVIDNVKEIIDAADKSGVKIELGNAGNQVTAAANTDAPAALGGNAQAAAGSGPKLVAEVTKADPWAMINKIKNAKTGINLAVGDNNEVGALATKIADANSTGAKTNADLSAAVALKAMTKGGKFSNAANEEGAVKAAA
;
A
#
# COMPACT_ATOMS: atom_id res chain seq x y z
N GLY A 1 5.66 4.87 -24.87
CA GLY A 1 7.09 4.93 -24.51
C GLY A 1 7.55 3.55 -24.09
N ILE A 2 8.57 3.01 -24.74
CA ILE A 2 8.96 1.60 -24.65
C ILE A 2 9.82 1.33 -23.38
N PHE A 3 10.49 2.36 -22.86
CA PHE A 3 11.32 2.29 -21.65
C PHE A 3 10.52 2.04 -20.37
N GLY A 4 9.29 2.54 -20.25
CA GLY A 4 8.48 2.37 -19.03
C GLY A 4 8.02 0.93 -18.81
N ASN A 5 7.55 0.26 -19.87
CA ASN A 5 7.05 -1.12 -19.77
C ASN A 5 8.20 -2.13 -19.61
N ALA A 6 9.33 -1.94 -20.29
CA ALA A 6 10.49 -2.83 -20.16
C ALA A 6 11.13 -2.75 -18.76
N ILE A 7 11.20 -1.56 -18.16
CA ILE A 7 11.67 -1.38 -16.78
C ILE A 7 10.64 -1.96 -15.80
N GLY A 8 9.34 -1.76 -16.03
CA GLY A 8 8.31 -2.32 -15.17
C GLY A 8 8.29 -3.84 -15.14
N ASP A 9 8.43 -4.49 -16.30
CA ASP A 9 8.51 -5.94 -16.40
C ASP A 9 9.81 -6.47 -15.77
N ALA A 10 10.95 -5.79 -16.00
CA ALA A 10 12.24 -6.16 -15.41
C ALA A 10 12.27 -5.96 -13.88
N LEU A 11 11.61 -4.93 -13.37
CA LEU A 11 11.46 -4.67 -11.93
C LEU A 11 10.28 -5.44 -11.31
N GLY A 12 9.53 -6.22 -12.09
CA GLY A 12 8.49 -7.09 -11.57
C GLY A 12 7.23 -6.36 -11.08
N PHE A 13 6.89 -5.19 -11.64
CA PHE A 13 5.66 -4.44 -11.37
C PHE A 13 4.39 -5.10 -11.96
N ASN A 14 4.29 -6.42 -11.85
CA ASN A 14 3.10 -7.16 -12.23
C ASN A 14 1.96 -6.87 -11.26
N ALA A 15 0.77 -6.60 -11.78
CA ALA A 15 -0.40 -6.30 -10.95
C ALA A 15 -0.82 -7.50 -10.09
N VAL A 16 -1.04 -7.25 -8.80
CA VAL A 16 -1.84 -8.11 -7.93
C VAL A 16 -3.31 -7.93 -8.31
N LYS A 17 -4.08 -9.02 -8.37
CA LYS A 17 -5.45 -9.03 -8.87
C LYS A 17 -6.47 -9.29 -7.77
N SER A 18 -7.69 -8.81 -7.98
CA SER A 18 -8.85 -9.23 -7.17
C SER A 18 -8.97 -10.75 -7.17
N GLY A 19 -9.10 -11.34 -5.99
CA GLY A 19 -9.13 -12.79 -5.78
C GLY A 19 -7.78 -13.44 -5.51
N ASP A 20 -6.66 -12.71 -5.65
CA ASP A 20 -5.36 -13.18 -5.18
C ASP A 20 -5.33 -13.30 -3.66
N LYS A 21 -4.33 -14.03 -3.16
CA LYS A 21 -4.04 -14.13 -1.72
C LYS A 21 -3.19 -12.96 -1.25
N ARG A 22 -3.24 -12.63 0.04
CA ARG A 22 -2.36 -11.62 0.66
C ARG A 22 -0.88 -11.95 0.47
N SER A 23 -0.53 -13.25 0.52
CA SER A 23 0.80 -13.74 0.19
C SER A 23 1.27 -13.31 -1.21
N LYS A 24 0.36 -13.09 -2.17
CA LYS A 24 0.69 -12.59 -3.51
C LYS A 24 1.19 -11.14 -3.51
N VAL A 25 0.70 -10.31 -2.58
CA VAL A 25 1.24 -8.97 -2.32
C VAL A 25 2.68 -9.08 -1.82
N GLY A 26 2.94 -10.04 -0.93
CA GLY A 26 4.29 -10.33 -0.46
C GLY A 26 5.24 -10.79 -1.57
N GLU A 27 4.78 -11.67 -2.46
CA GLU A 27 5.52 -12.06 -3.66
C GLU A 27 5.78 -10.87 -4.59
N HIS A 28 4.83 -9.95 -4.72
CA HIS A 28 5.00 -8.75 -5.53
C HIS A 28 6.16 -7.90 -5.02
N PHE A 29 6.22 -7.64 -3.70
CA PHE A 29 7.35 -6.91 -3.11
C PHE A 29 8.69 -7.65 -3.24
N GLU A 30 8.73 -8.99 -3.15
CA GLU A 30 9.95 -9.76 -3.41
C GLU A 30 10.46 -9.61 -4.85
N ARG A 31 9.55 -9.55 -5.83
CA ARG A 31 9.95 -9.35 -7.24
C ARG A 31 10.58 -7.98 -7.43
N ILE A 32 9.98 -6.93 -6.85
CA ILE A 32 10.54 -5.57 -6.90
C ILE A 32 11.91 -5.53 -6.23
N LYS A 33 12.01 -6.09 -5.03
CA LYS A 33 13.27 -6.22 -4.29
C LYS A 33 14.34 -6.93 -5.13
N LYS A 34 13.99 -8.04 -5.79
CA LYS A 34 14.92 -8.77 -6.66
C LYS A 34 15.38 -7.89 -7.82
N GLY A 35 14.47 -7.22 -8.52
CA GLY A 35 14.81 -6.31 -9.62
C GLY A 35 15.74 -5.18 -9.18
N LEU A 36 15.52 -4.61 -7.99
CA LEU A 36 16.44 -3.62 -7.41
C LEU A 36 17.80 -4.22 -7.05
N GLY A 37 17.84 -5.45 -6.54
CA GLY A 37 19.09 -6.18 -6.28
C GLY A 37 19.89 -6.40 -7.56
N ASP A 38 19.24 -6.90 -8.61
CA ASP A 38 19.87 -7.13 -9.92
C ASP A 38 20.41 -5.82 -10.53
N ALA A 39 19.67 -4.71 -10.39
CA ALA A 39 20.12 -3.39 -10.84
C ALA A 39 21.31 -2.87 -10.02
N LYS A 40 21.29 -3.08 -8.69
CA LYS A 40 22.39 -2.71 -7.80
C LYS A 40 23.68 -3.46 -8.15
N ASP A 41 23.58 -4.76 -8.41
CA ASP A 41 24.74 -5.59 -8.76
C ASP A 41 25.37 -5.16 -10.09
N LYS A 42 24.54 -4.87 -11.11
CA LYS A 42 25.02 -4.30 -12.38
C LYS A 42 25.69 -2.94 -12.20
N LEU A 43 25.17 -2.10 -11.30
CA LEU A 43 25.79 -0.81 -11.01
C LEU A 43 27.16 -0.99 -10.35
N LYS A 44 27.31 -2.00 -9.49
CA LYS A 44 28.59 -2.37 -8.87
C LYS A 44 29.58 -2.91 -9.90
N GLU A 45 29.13 -3.74 -10.83
CA GLU A 45 29.94 -4.22 -11.97
C GLU A 45 30.46 -3.04 -12.81
N LEU A 46 29.56 -2.12 -13.20
CA LEU A 46 29.92 -0.90 -13.92
C LEU A 46 30.96 -0.06 -13.17
N SER A 47 30.85 0.05 -11.84
CA SER A 47 31.87 0.72 -11.02
C SER A 47 33.25 0.06 -11.12
N GLY A 48 33.29 -1.26 -11.28
CA GLY A 48 34.52 -2.03 -11.54
C GLY A 48 35.10 -1.70 -12.90
N GLU A 49 34.30 -1.84 -13.96
CA GLU A 49 34.72 -1.58 -15.35
C GLU A 49 35.25 -0.16 -15.56
N ILE A 50 34.58 0.85 -14.98
CA ILE A 50 35.01 2.26 -15.07
C ILE A 50 36.39 2.46 -14.41
N SER A 51 36.75 1.66 -13.42
CA SER A 51 38.09 1.72 -12.81
C SER A 51 39.22 1.35 -13.78
N GLU A 52 38.89 0.59 -14.82
CA GLU A 52 39.85 0.07 -15.81
C GLU A 52 39.94 0.95 -17.07
N ALA A 53 39.15 2.04 -17.13
CA ALA A 53 39.10 2.93 -18.27
C ALA A 53 40.45 3.65 -18.51
N LYS A 54 41.16 3.27 -19.58
CA LYS A 54 42.55 3.69 -19.86
C LYS A 54 42.74 5.16 -20.23
N ASN A 55 41.71 5.81 -20.78
CA ASN A 55 41.80 7.19 -21.31
C ASN A 55 40.94 8.19 -20.55
N ALA A 56 40.36 7.79 -19.41
CA ALA A 56 39.54 8.66 -18.58
C ALA A 56 40.39 9.35 -17.50
N ASN A 57 40.04 10.61 -17.18
CA ASN A 57 40.67 11.32 -16.07
C ASN A 57 40.30 10.63 -14.75
N ARG A 58 41.32 10.33 -13.92
CA ARG A 58 41.13 9.69 -12.59
C ARG A 58 40.13 10.43 -11.71
N SER A 59 40.14 11.76 -11.72
CA SER A 59 39.19 12.56 -10.94
C SER A 59 37.74 12.34 -11.40
N SER A 60 37.50 12.24 -12.71
CA SER A 60 36.18 11.95 -13.26
C SER A 60 35.71 10.53 -12.91
N ILE A 61 36.61 9.53 -12.93
CA ILE A 61 36.32 8.16 -12.50
C ILE A 61 35.81 8.15 -11.05
N GLU A 62 36.52 8.82 -10.15
CA GLU A 62 36.15 8.83 -8.72
C GLU A 62 34.81 9.54 -8.45
N VAL A 63 34.48 10.59 -9.22
CA VAL A 63 33.15 11.22 -9.17
C VAL A 63 32.06 10.22 -9.57
N VAL A 64 32.24 9.49 -10.68
CA VAL A 64 31.24 8.51 -11.14
C VAL A 64 31.08 7.36 -10.14
N LYS A 65 32.17 6.84 -9.59
CA LYS A 65 32.11 5.83 -8.52
C LYS A 65 31.37 6.31 -7.29
N SER A 66 31.59 7.57 -6.91
CA SER A 66 30.90 8.17 -5.76
C SER A 66 29.40 8.27 -6.01
N ALA A 67 28.98 8.65 -7.23
CA ALA A 67 27.58 8.67 -7.63
C ALA A 67 26.96 7.25 -7.63
N ILE A 68 27.68 6.27 -8.17
CA ILE A 68 27.28 4.85 -8.15
C ILE A 68 27.08 4.36 -6.72
N LYS A 69 28.04 4.64 -5.83
CA LYS A 69 27.94 4.28 -4.42
C LYS A 69 26.71 4.92 -3.76
N GLY A 70 26.47 6.21 -4.00
CA GLY A 70 25.29 6.90 -3.48
C GLY A 70 23.97 6.26 -3.93
N ALA A 71 23.87 5.85 -5.20
CA ALA A 71 22.71 5.11 -5.69
C ALA A 71 22.59 3.71 -5.06
N GLY A 72 23.72 3.02 -4.85
CA GLY A 72 23.77 1.73 -4.16
C GLY A 72 23.22 1.80 -2.73
N ASP A 73 23.56 2.86 -1.98
CA ASP A 73 23.07 3.10 -0.62
C ASP A 73 21.54 3.35 -0.60
N VAL A 74 21.00 4.00 -1.63
CA VAL A 74 19.54 4.17 -1.80
C VAL A 74 18.87 2.83 -2.08
N PHE A 75 19.43 2.01 -2.97
CA PHE A 75 18.90 0.67 -3.25
C PHE A 75 18.89 -0.21 -2.00
N ASP A 76 19.91 -0.15 -1.14
CA ASP A 76 19.92 -0.91 0.11
C ASP A 76 18.75 -0.54 1.04
N LYS A 77 18.44 0.75 1.16
CA LYS A 77 17.29 1.21 1.95
C LYS A 77 15.97 0.71 1.38
N LEU A 78 15.78 0.84 0.06
CA LEU A 78 14.56 0.38 -0.62
C LEU A 78 14.40 -1.14 -0.51
N ILE A 79 15.47 -1.92 -0.70
CA ILE A 79 15.49 -3.37 -0.54
C ILE A 79 15.11 -3.77 0.89
N GLY A 80 15.65 -3.07 1.90
CA GLY A 80 15.31 -3.30 3.31
C GLY A 80 13.82 -3.09 3.60
N ALA A 81 13.26 -1.95 3.17
CA ALA A 81 11.84 -1.65 3.36
C ALA A 81 10.93 -2.63 2.60
N LEU A 82 11.26 -2.98 1.36
CA LEU A 82 10.52 -3.97 0.56
C LEU A 82 10.57 -5.37 1.16
N THR A 83 11.69 -5.76 1.78
CA THR A 83 11.79 -7.04 2.50
C THR A 83 10.77 -7.09 3.64
N LYS A 84 10.73 -6.06 4.48
CA LYS A 84 9.78 -6.00 5.61
C LYS A 84 8.32 -5.95 5.14
N LEU A 85 8.02 -5.24 4.04
CA LEU A 85 6.68 -5.24 3.43
C LEU A 85 6.30 -6.62 2.90
N ALA A 86 7.24 -7.31 2.25
CA ALA A 86 7.04 -8.67 1.73
C ALA A 86 6.72 -9.64 2.87
N ASP A 87 7.49 -9.59 3.95
CA ASP A 87 7.32 -10.44 5.13
C ASP A 87 5.97 -10.17 5.81
N THR A 88 5.63 -8.91 6.04
CA THR A 88 4.34 -8.51 6.64
C THR A 88 3.14 -9.03 5.84
N ALA A 89 3.19 -8.95 4.51
CA ALA A 89 2.11 -9.44 3.65
C ALA A 89 2.06 -10.98 3.58
N LYS A 90 3.20 -11.68 3.61
CA LYS A 90 3.26 -13.15 3.67
C LYS A 90 2.76 -13.70 5.00
N GLU A 91 3.02 -13.01 6.11
CA GLU A 91 2.52 -13.39 7.44
C GLU A 91 0.98 -13.35 7.53
N ALA A 92 0.31 -12.58 6.65
CA ALA A 92 -1.14 -12.60 6.52
C ALA A 92 -1.69 -13.89 5.88
N GLY A 93 -0.81 -14.73 5.31
CA GLY A 93 -1.08 -16.08 4.84
C GLY A 93 -1.93 -16.18 3.57
N ASP A 94 -2.58 -17.32 3.40
CA ASP A 94 -3.43 -17.66 2.23
C ASP A 94 -4.85 -17.07 2.31
N THR A 95 -5.01 -15.99 3.08
CA THR A 95 -6.23 -15.19 3.15
C THR A 95 -6.43 -14.45 1.84
N ASN A 96 -7.66 -14.35 1.35
CA ASN A 96 -7.95 -13.59 0.14
C ASN A 96 -7.71 -12.09 0.37
N ILE A 97 -7.24 -11.40 -0.66
CA ILE A 97 -7.45 -9.96 -0.79
C ILE A 97 -8.95 -9.73 -0.89
N GLY A 98 -9.46 -8.78 -0.10
CA GLY A 98 -10.90 -8.57 0.04
C GLY A 98 -11.63 -9.68 0.79
N ASP A 99 -10.95 -10.44 1.66
CA ASP A 99 -11.60 -11.43 2.53
C ASP A 99 -12.77 -10.78 3.29
N ALA A 100 -13.93 -11.40 3.19
CA ALA A 100 -15.17 -10.85 3.73
C ALA A 100 -15.79 -11.82 4.74
N ASN A 101 -16.33 -11.28 5.82
CA ASN A 101 -17.09 -12.02 6.79
C ASN A 101 -18.53 -12.14 6.29
N ASN A 102 -18.82 -13.21 5.54
CA ASN A 102 -20.12 -13.41 4.92
C ASN A 102 -21.21 -13.47 6.00
N ALA A 103 -22.21 -12.59 5.88
CA ALA A 103 -23.28 -12.43 6.87
C ALA A 103 -22.83 -12.03 8.29
N GLY A 104 -21.65 -11.40 8.43
CA GLY A 104 -21.10 -10.96 9.71
C GLY A 104 -20.51 -9.55 9.68
N ALA A 105 -20.16 -9.07 10.87
CA ALA A 105 -19.48 -7.79 11.06
C ALA A 105 -18.07 -7.79 10.44
N ALA A 106 -17.53 -6.61 10.14
CA ALA A 106 -16.15 -6.49 9.71
C ALA A 106 -15.20 -6.85 10.87
N VAL A 107 -13.97 -7.28 10.54
CA VAL A 107 -12.92 -7.60 11.51
C VAL A 107 -11.77 -6.63 11.33
N ALA A 108 -11.30 -6.02 12.40
CA ALA A 108 -10.14 -5.13 12.37
C ALA A 108 -8.90 -5.83 11.80
N ALA A 109 -8.07 -5.09 11.07
CA ALA A 109 -6.73 -5.55 10.77
C ALA A 109 -5.85 -5.57 12.02
N ASP A 110 -4.89 -6.48 12.03
CA ASP A 110 -3.85 -6.54 13.05
C ASP A 110 -3.07 -5.22 13.07
N GLU A 111 -3.08 -4.56 14.22
CA GLU A 111 -2.50 -3.23 14.38
C GLU A 111 -0.99 -3.21 14.11
N ASN A 112 -0.26 -4.23 14.55
CA ASN A 112 1.18 -4.32 14.33
C ASN A 112 1.53 -4.48 12.84
N SER A 113 0.76 -5.31 12.12
CA SER A 113 0.89 -5.50 10.67
C SER A 113 0.62 -4.19 9.92
N VAL A 114 -0.45 -3.47 10.29
CA VAL A 114 -0.76 -2.15 9.69
C VAL A 114 0.34 -1.14 9.97
N LYS A 115 0.82 -1.08 11.22
CA LYS A 115 1.93 -0.21 11.61
C LYS A 115 3.21 -0.52 10.84
N ALA A 116 3.54 -1.80 10.65
CA ALA A 116 4.69 -2.22 9.86
C ALA A 116 4.59 -1.72 8.41
N VAL A 117 3.41 -1.82 7.77
CA VAL A 117 3.23 -1.27 6.41
C VAL A 117 3.43 0.25 6.39
N ILE A 118 2.81 0.98 7.33
CA ILE A 118 2.93 2.44 7.43
C ILE A 118 4.39 2.88 7.58
N ASP A 119 5.11 2.26 8.51
CA ASP A 119 6.51 2.61 8.81
C ASP A 119 7.42 2.35 7.58
N ASN A 120 7.22 1.25 6.86
CA ASN A 120 8.02 0.92 5.68
C ASN A 120 7.66 1.76 4.44
N VAL A 121 6.38 2.11 4.24
CA VAL A 121 6.00 3.08 3.21
C VAL A 121 6.66 4.44 3.47
N LYS A 122 6.76 4.84 4.74
CA LYS A 122 7.48 6.06 5.13
C LYS A 122 8.98 5.97 4.83
N GLU A 123 9.63 4.83 5.10
CA GLU A 123 11.03 4.58 4.74
C GLU A 123 11.26 4.72 3.21
N ILE A 124 10.37 4.15 2.39
CA ILE A 124 10.45 4.24 0.92
C ILE A 124 10.32 5.70 0.44
N ILE A 125 9.34 6.43 0.98
CA ILE A 125 9.10 7.83 0.60
C ILE A 125 10.27 8.73 1.02
N ASP A 126 10.84 8.51 2.21
CA ASP A 126 12.02 9.25 2.68
C ASP A 126 13.25 8.98 1.79
N ALA A 127 13.45 7.73 1.36
CA ALA A 127 14.52 7.39 0.42
C ALA A 127 14.31 8.06 -0.96
N ALA A 128 13.07 8.10 -1.45
CA ALA A 128 12.72 8.74 -2.71
C ALA A 128 12.93 10.27 -2.66
N ASP A 129 12.44 10.93 -1.62
CA ASP A 129 12.55 12.38 -1.42
C ASP A 129 14.02 12.82 -1.33
N LYS A 130 14.84 12.11 -0.55
CA LYS A 130 16.29 12.35 -0.46
C LYS A 130 17.04 12.11 -1.76
N SER A 131 16.43 11.35 -2.68
CA SER A 131 16.95 11.08 -4.02
C SER A 131 16.43 12.10 -5.05
N GLY A 132 15.71 13.15 -4.62
CA GLY A 132 15.14 14.18 -5.49
C GLY A 132 13.90 13.74 -6.26
N VAL A 133 13.30 12.60 -5.90
CA VAL A 133 12.05 12.14 -6.50
C VAL A 133 10.89 12.90 -5.86
N LYS A 134 10.20 13.72 -6.66
CA LYS A 134 9.02 14.45 -6.22
C LYS A 134 7.86 13.48 -5.99
N ILE A 135 7.42 13.39 -4.73
CA ILE A 135 6.20 12.68 -4.34
C ILE A 135 5.06 13.69 -4.25
N GLU A 136 4.07 13.55 -5.13
CA GLU A 136 2.94 14.48 -5.15
C GLU A 136 1.98 14.22 -3.97
N LEU A 137 1.27 15.26 -3.52
CA LEU A 137 0.28 15.11 -2.46
C LEU A 137 -0.99 14.39 -2.94
N GLY A 138 -1.27 14.46 -4.24
CA GLY A 138 -2.51 13.98 -4.85
C GLY A 138 -3.75 14.80 -4.45
N ASN A 139 -4.90 14.45 -5.05
CA ASN A 139 -6.19 14.96 -4.61
C ASN A 139 -6.81 14.00 -3.59
N ALA A 140 -6.95 14.45 -2.34
CA ALA A 140 -7.52 13.61 -1.28
C ALA A 140 -8.98 13.21 -1.54
N GLY A 141 -9.71 13.99 -2.33
CA GLY A 141 -11.13 13.80 -2.60
C GLY A 141 -12.01 14.36 -1.49
N ASN A 142 -13.26 13.91 -1.48
CA ASN A 142 -14.29 14.43 -0.59
C ASN A 142 -14.48 13.51 0.62
N GLN A 143 -15.13 14.02 1.65
CA GLN A 143 -15.59 13.24 2.78
C GLN A 143 -16.49 12.08 2.32
N VAL A 144 -16.33 10.92 2.98
CA VAL A 144 -17.19 9.76 2.74
C VAL A 144 -18.03 9.49 3.99
N THR A 145 -19.32 9.76 3.85
CA THR A 145 -20.27 9.66 4.96
C THR A 145 -20.64 8.22 5.30
N ALA A 146 -20.77 7.95 6.59
CA ALA A 146 -21.39 6.75 7.11
C ALA A 146 -22.64 7.12 7.92
N ALA A 147 -23.79 7.20 7.25
CA ALA A 147 -25.07 7.53 7.89
C ALA A 147 -25.95 6.28 8.10
N ALA A 148 -25.68 5.21 7.35
CA ALA A 148 -26.42 3.96 7.42
C ALA A 148 -25.54 2.74 7.12
N ASN A 149 -26.03 1.56 7.51
CA ASN A 149 -25.39 0.27 7.18
C ASN A 149 -25.34 -0.03 5.67
N THR A 150 -26.07 0.73 4.85
CA THR A 150 -26.05 0.62 3.38
C THR A 150 -24.98 1.48 2.73
N ASP A 151 -24.23 2.28 3.49
CA ASP A 151 -23.19 3.17 2.97
C ASP A 151 -21.85 2.45 2.82
N ALA A 152 -20.97 3.00 1.99
CA ALA A 152 -19.66 2.42 1.68
C ALA A 152 -18.85 2.04 2.94
N PRO A 153 -18.71 2.91 3.97
CA PRO A 153 -17.83 2.60 5.09
C PRO A 153 -18.36 1.49 6.02
N ALA A 154 -19.63 1.09 5.91
CA ALA A 154 -20.18 -0.03 6.68
C ALA A 154 -19.46 -1.35 6.35
N ALA A 155 -19.01 -1.53 5.11
CA ALA A 155 -18.24 -2.69 4.69
C ALA A 155 -16.84 -2.77 5.32
N LEU A 156 -16.29 -1.66 5.84
CA LEU A 156 -14.93 -1.60 6.38
C LEU A 156 -14.89 -1.78 7.90
N GLY A 157 -15.82 -1.15 8.62
CA GLY A 157 -15.67 -0.94 10.06
C GLY A 157 -16.90 -1.22 10.92
N GLY A 158 -18.03 -1.65 10.34
CA GLY A 158 -19.27 -1.86 11.08
C GLY A 158 -19.24 -3.08 12.02
N ASN A 159 -19.77 -2.92 13.23
CA ASN A 159 -19.94 -3.98 14.24
C ASN A 159 -21.15 -4.91 13.98
N ALA A 160 -21.91 -4.63 12.92
CA ALA A 160 -22.99 -5.45 12.39
C ALA A 160 -22.71 -5.75 10.90
N GLN A 161 -23.50 -6.66 10.32
CA GLN A 161 -23.43 -6.93 8.89
C GLN A 161 -23.76 -5.67 8.08
N ALA A 162 -22.92 -5.35 7.11
CA ALA A 162 -23.20 -4.33 6.10
C ALA A 162 -24.48 -4.71 5.33
N ALA A 163 -25.36 -3.73 5.14
CA ALA A 163 -26.62 -3.92 4.43
C ALA A 163 -26.42 -3.82 2.91
N ALA A 164 -27.40 -4.33 2.16
CA ALA A 164 -27.36 -4.34 0.70
C ALA A 164 -27.11 -2.93 0.14
N GLY A 165 -26.21 -2.86 -0.84
CA GLY A 165 -25.73 -1.63 -1.46
C GLY A 165 -24.39 -1.13 -0.90
N SER A 166 -23.95 -1.57 0.28
CA SER A 166 -22.70 -1.11 0.87
C SER A 166 -21.48 -1.52 0.04
N GLY A 167 -21.41 -2.76 -0.44
CA GLY A 167 -20.29 -3.25 -1.25
C GLY A 167 -20.12 -2.48 -2.57
N PRO A 168 -21.16 -2.35 -3.42
CA PRO A 168 -21.09 -1.55 -4.64
C PRO A 168 -20.74 -0.08 -4.39
N LYS A 169 -21.27 0.55 -3.32
CA LYS A 169 -20.88 1.91 -2.96
C LYS A 169 -19.41 2.00 -2.54
N LEU A 170 -18.87 0.99 -1.85
CA LEU A 170 -17.45 0.95 -1.51
C LEU A 170 -16.58 1.00 -2.78
N VAL A 171 -16.90 0.22 -3.81
CA VAL A 171 -16.22 0.29 -5.11
C VAL A 171 -16.31 1.69 -5.71
N ALA A 172 -17.50 2.30 -5.68
CA ALA A 172 -17.71 3.64 -6.20
C ALA A 172 -16.90 4.71 -5.47
N GLU A 173 -16.72 4.60 -4.15
CA GLU A 173 -15.87 5.53 -3.39
C GLU A 173 -14.39 5.26 -3.58
N VAL A 174 -13.98 3.99 -3.70
CA VAL A 174 -12.57 3.62 -3.86
C VAL A 174 -12.02 4.07 -5.21
N THR A 175 -12.81 3.93 -6.27
CA THR A 175 -12.42 4.34 -7.64
C THR A 175 -12.22 5.84 -7.82
N LYS A 176 -12.70 6.67 -6.88
CA LYS A 176 -12.48 8.13 -6.88
C LYS A 176 -11.12 8.51 -6.29
N ALA A 177 -10.45 7.60 -5.59
CA ALA A 177 -9.24 7.93 -4.86
C ALA A 177 -8.03 8.12 -5.79
N ASP A 178 -7.29 9.19 -5.52
CA ASP A 178 -6.00 9.43 -6.15
C ASP A 178 -4.91 8.59 -5.47
N PRO A 179 -4.11 7.81 -6.22
CA PRO A 179 -3.06 6.96 -5.64
C PRO A 179 -1.98 7.73 -4.87
N TRP A 180 -1.61 8.94 -5.31
CA TRP A 180 -0.65 9.78 -4.58
C TRP A 180 -1.22 10.25 -3.25
N ALA A 181 -2.50 10.62 -3.25
CA ALA A 181 -3.20 10.96 -2.02
C ALA A 181 -3.25 9.76 -1.07
N MET A 182 -3.57 8.55 -1.55
CA MET A 182 -3.56 7.34 -0.72
C MET A 182 -2.19 7.11 -0.07
N ILE A 183 -1.10 7.15 -0.85
CA ILE A 183 0.27 6.99 -0.33
C ILE A 183 0.58 8.05 0.73
N ASN A 184 0.20 9.31 0.46
CA ASN A 184 0.37 10.42 1.39
C ASN A 184 -0.46 10.26 2.67
N LYS A 185 -1.64 9.65 2.59
CA LYS A 185 -2.43 9.31 3.78
C LYS A 185 -1.79 8.17 4.57
N ILE A 186 -1.33 7.11 3.91
CA ILE A 186 -0.67 5.96 4.56
C ILE A 186 0.58 6.40 5.32
N LYS A 187 1.47 7.19 4.72
CA LYS A 187 2.73 7.60 5.39
C LYS A 187 2.52 8.43 6.67
N ASN A 188 1.36 9.07 6.79
CA ASN A 188 0.98 9.93 7.91
C ASN A 188 -0.02 9.26 8.86
N ALA A 189 -0.44 8.02 8.56
CA ALA A 189 -1.48 7.33 9.30
C ALA A 189 -1.02 6.97 10.72
N LYS A 190 -1.98 6.91 11.64
CA LYS A 190 -1.78 6.49 13.04
C LYS A 190 -2.73 5.35 13.37
N THR A 191 -2.19 4.29 13.97
CA THR A 191 -2.98 3.18 14.52
C THR A 191 -3.30 3.43 15.99
N GLY A 192 -4.11 2.55 16.60
CA GLY A 192 -4.42 2.62 18.03
C GLY A 192 -5.40 3.73 18.40
N ILE A 193 -5.84 4.54 17.43
CA ILE A 193 -6.84 5.59 17.59
C ILE A 193 -8.23 4.97 17.43
N ASN A 194 -9.11 5.20 18.40
CA ASN A 194 -10.52 4.80 18.30
C ASN A 194 -11.24 5.61 17.22
N LEU A 195 -12.25 5.00 16.60
CA LEU A 195 -13.09 5.69 15.63
C LEU A 195 -13.91 6.77 16.34
N ALA A 196 -13.91 7.98 15.76
CA ALA A 196 -14.81 9.06 16.13
C ALA A 196 -16.17 8.84 15.45
N VAL A 197 -17.24 9.24 16.13
CA VAL A 197 -18.58 9.26 15.54
C VAL A 197 -18.59 10.18 14.32
N GLY A 198 -19.20 9.72 13.23
CA GLY A 198 -19.28 10.45 11.96
C GLY A 198 -18.07 10.25 11.04
N ASP A 199 -17.76 11.29 10.28
CA ASP A 199 -17.07 11.16 8.99
C ASP A 199 -15.65 11.74 8.97
N ASN A 200 -14.94 11.63 10.09
CA ASN A 200 -13.64 12.27 10.29
C ASN A 200 -12.50 11.29 10.57
N ASN A 201 -12.72 9.99 10.32
CA ASN A 201 -11.70 8.99 10.60
C ASN A 201 -10.63 8.95 9.52
N GLU A 202 -9.40 8.69 9.95
CA GLU A 202 -8.21 8.60 9.11
C GLU A 202 -7.78 7.13 8.96
N VAL A 203 -6.96 6.88 7.95
CA VAL A 203 -6.56 5.54 7.45
C VAL A 203 -6.29 4.49 8.54
N GLY A 204 -5.39 4.81 9.48
CA GLY A 204 -4.92 3.83 10.46
C GLY A 204 -6.00 3.43 11.47
N ALA A 205 -6.87 4.36 11.87
CA ALA A 205 -8.03 4.06 12.71
C ALA A 205 -9.04 3.19 11.95
N LEU A 206 -9.36 3.58 10.71
CA LEU A 206 -10.30 2.85 9.83
C LEU A 206 -9.85 1.41 9.52
N ALA A 207 -8.54 1.17 9.39
CA ALA A 207 -8.02 -0.17 9.15
C ALA A 207 -8.05 -1.06 10.41
N THR A 208 -7.75 -0.48 11.59
CA THR A 208 -7.43 -1.24 12.82
C THR A 208 -8.52 -1.24 13.88
N LYS A 209 -9.62 -0.50 13.69
CA LYS A 209 -10.74 -0.46 14.64
C LYS A 209 -12.07 -0.80 13.97
N ILE A 210 -13.01 -1.25 14.79
CA ILE A 210 -14.40 -1.53 14.44
C ILE A 210 -15.29 -0.72 15.39
N ALA A 211 -16.37 -0.18 14.87
CA ALA A 211 -17.39 0.55 15.62
C ALA A 211 -18.77 0.31 14.98
N ASP A 212 -19.82 0.89 15.53
CA ASP A 212 -21.10 1.05 14.84
C ASP A 212 -20.91 1.74 13.48
N ALA A 213 -21.75 1.39 12.50
CA ALA A 213 -21.57 1.86 11.12
C ALA A 213 -21.56 3.39 11.01
N ASN A 214 -22.26 4.10 11.88
CA ASN A 214 -22.31 5.58 11.86
C ASN A 214 -20.99 6.23 12.33
N SER A 215 -20.05 5.44 12.81
CA SER A 215 -18.75 5.86 13.30
C SER A 215 -17.61 5.44 12.36
N THR A 216 -17.92 4.92 11.16
CA THR A 216 -16.91 4.41 10.23
C THR A 216 -16.66 5.34 9.05
N GLY A 217 -17.27 6.53 9.03
CA GLY A 217 -17.10 7.51 7.96
C GLY A 217 -15.66 7.99 7.86
N ALA A 218 -15.22 8.26 6.63
CA ALA A 218 -13.84 8.63 6.33
C ALA A 218 -13.73 10.11 5.98
N LYS A 219 -12.66 10.74 6.45
CA LYS A 219 -12.40 12.17 6.21
C LYS A 219 -12.27 12.50 4.73
N THR A 220 -11.74 11.58 3.93
CA THR A 220 -11.61 11.72 2.48
C THR A 220 -11.74 10.37 1.75
N ASN A 221 -12.03 10.37 0.45
CA ASN A 221 -11.94 9.19 -0.41
C ASN A 221 -10.59 8.48 -0.27
N ALA A 222 -9.49 9.24 -0.26
CA ALA A 222 -8.15 8.68 -0.08
C ALA A 222 -7.97 8.00 1.29
N ASP A 223 -8.58 8.53 2.36
CA ASP A 223 -8.55 7.89 3.69
C ASP A 223 -9.28 6.54 3.67
N LEU A 224 -10.45 6.48 3.06
CA LEU A 224 -11.22 5.23 2.94
C LEU A 224 -10.45 4.19 2.11
N SER A 225 -10.01 4.56 0.91
CA SER A 225 -9.33 3.63 0.00
C SER A 225 -8.00 3.13 0.55
N ALA A 226 -7.23 4.00 1.21
CA ALA A 226 -6.01 3.57 1.88
C ALA A 226 -6.31 2.61 3.04
N ALA A 227 -7.38 2.83 3.79
CA ALA A 227 -7.78 1.91 4.85
C ALA A 227 -8.25 0.55 4.31
N VAL A 228 -8.99 0.55 3.20
CA VAL A 228 -9.36 -0.67 2.45
C VAL A 228 -8.09 -1.42 2.04
N ALA A 229 -7.13 -0.75 1.38
CA ALA A 229 -5.88 -1.36 0.95
C ALA A 229 -5.08 -1.95 2.13
N LEU A 230 -4.89 -1.18 3.21
CA LEU A 230 -4.17 -1.67 4.41
C LEU A 230 -4.88 -2.89 5.00
N LYS A 231 -6.21 -2.87 5.13
CA LYS A 231 -6.98 -3.99 5.66
C LYS A 231 -6.93 -5.23 4.76
N ALA A 232 -6.89 -5.01 3.44
CA ALA A 232 -6.85 -6.05 2.43
C ALA A 232 -5.50 -6.77 2.33
N MET A 233 -4.39 -6.07 2.62
CA MET A 233 -3.04 -6.63 2.51
C MET A 233 -2.45 -7.13 3.84
N THR A 234 -2.95 -6.67 4.99
CA THR A 234 -2.39 -7.00 6.32
C THR A 234 -3.14 -8.13 7.01
N LYS A 235 -2.56 -8.71 8.07
CA LYS A 235 -3.14 -9.82 8.81
C LYS A 235 -4.47 -9.45 9.49
N GLY A 236 -5.37 -10.43 9.64
CA GLY A 236 -6.58 -10.33 10.48
C GLY A 236 -7.77 -9.58 9.86
N GLY A 237 -7.51 -8.55 9.04
CA GLY A 237 -8.56 -7.71 8.48
C GLY A 237 -9.59 -8.50 7.68
N LYS A 238 -10.88 -8.26 7.90
CA LYS A 238 -11.97 -8.76 7.06
C LYS A 238 -13.00 -7.68 6.86
N PHE A 239 -13.56 -7.61 5.67
CA PHE A 239 -14.65 -6.71 5.35
C PHE A 239 -16.00 -7.33 5.74
N SER A 240 -17.05 -6.51 5.77
CA SER A 240 -18.44 -6.95 5.89
C SER A 240 -19.16 -6.75 4.57
N ASN A 241 -20.12 -7.63 4.26
CA ASN A 241 -20.92 -7.53 3.05
C ASN A 241 -22.34 -8.06 3.27
N ALA A 242 -23.28 -7.54 2.47
CA ALA A 242 -24.59 -8.15 2.32
C ALA A 242 -24.48 -9.48 1.56
N ALA A 243 -25.52 -10.32 1.67
CA ALA A 243 -25.61 -11.54 0.89
C ALA A 243 -25.46 -11.22 -0.61
N ASN A 244 -24.58 -11.98 -1.31
CA ASN A 244 -24.25 -11.81 -2.73
C ASN A 244 -23.40 -10.58 -3.11
N GLU A 245 -22.88 -9.81 -2.15
CA GLU A 245 -22.02 -8.65 -2.43
C GLU A 245 -20.51 -8.88 -2.17
N GLU A 246 -20.11 -10.11 -1.83
CA GLU A 246 -18.70 -10.45 -1.58
C GLU A 246 -17.80 -10.05 -2.74
N GLY A 247 -18.26 -10.22 -3.99
CA GLY A 247 -17.50 -9.83 -5.18
C GLY A 247 -17.24 -8.33 -5.28
N ALA A 248 -18.15 -7.48 -4.80
CA ALA A 248 -17.97 -6.03 -4.82
C ALA A 248 -16.90 -5.59 -3.81
N VAL A 249 -16.90 -6.18 -2.62
CA VAL A 249 -15.87 -5.93 -1.61
C VAL A 249 -14.50 -6.41 -2.08
N LYS A 250 -14.43 -7.57 -2.74
CA LYS A 250 -13.19 -8.05 -3.37
C LYS A 250 -12.69 -7.15 -4.50
N ALA A 251 -13.60 -6.54 -5.25
CA ALA A 251 -13.23 -5.61 -6.32
C ALA A 251 -12.75 -4.25 -5.77
N ALA A 252 -13.23 -3.83 -4.60
CA ALA A 252 -12.77 -2.61 -3.95
C ALA A 252 -11.39 -2.76 -3.28
N ALA A 253 -11.07 -3.98 -2.83
CA ALA A 253 -9.84 -4.35 -2.13
C ALA A 253 -8.65 -4.57 -3.08
#